data_AF-A0A536IAD5-F1
#
_entry.id   AF-A0A536IAD5-F1
#
_cell.length_a   1.000
_cell.length_b   1.000
_cell.length_c   1.000
_cell.angle_alpha   90.00
_cell.angle_beta   90.00
_cell.angle_gamma   90.00
#
_symmetry.space_group_name_H-M   'P 1'
#
loop_
_entity.id
_entity.type
_entity.pdbx_description
1 polymer ?
#
loop_
_entity_poly.entity_id
_entity_poly.type
_entity_poly.pdbx_seq_one_letter_code
_entity_poly.pdbx_strand_id
1 'polypeptide(L)'
;MRIESAVTSVSWIPSEAIGGIMRAPFDLGPMHYDDPPADQIDDVQALARSGSVRFINHQRAWIEVENASIVGHGQSGRGWMGRTKLGFGSRMILYPTIAMPDLRSEPASSGQSVRFVQTTGGRPAIPLPRKLNRPPFVQIMPPIVWTTLALTIQADGSARHEVLGASPFPRHWIYDASGKLVSKVAVTDFGSWSGDIFGERTPWGSHDSPAFVTEVETALERELSQQIMRGGAKPQFRKLASGETLVEQGQAGAELFLLLDGVLSVDVDGQAIAEVGPGAILGERALLEGGLRTATLRAVTPCRVAVATAGQVSEEALAELAKGHRREET
;
A
#
# COMPACT_ATOMS: atom_id res chain seq x y z
N MET A 1 6.99 -28.98 -20.18
CA MET A 1 5.74 -28.28 -19.79
C MET A 1 6.05 -26.83 -19.54
N ARG A 2 5.24 -25.89 -20.04
CA ARG A 2 5.41 -24.45 -19.77
C ARG A 2 4.51 -24.03 -18.61
N ILE A 3 5.10 -23.38 -17.61
CA ILE A 3 4.39 -22.84 -16.44
C ILE A 3 4.53 -21.33 -16.50
N GLU A 4 3.42 -20.60 -16.35
CA GLU A 4 3.41 -19.14 -16.31
C GLU A 4 2.81 -18.66 -15.00
N SER A 5 3.30 -17.52 -14.50
CA SER A 5 2.73 -16.84 -13.35
C SER A 5 2.87 -15.33 -13.50
N ALA A 6 2.16 -14.60 -12.64
CA ALA A 6 2.15 -13.16 -12.64
C ALA A 6 1.96 -12.59 -11.22
N VAL A 7 2.40 -11.35 -11.04
CA VAL A 7 2.06 -10.50 -9.90
C VAL A 7 1.83 -9.09 -10.41
N THR A 8 0.83 -8.41 -9.87
CA THR A 8 0.50 -7.04 -10.27
C THR A 8 0.48 -6.13 -9.06
N SER A 9 1.18 -5.00 -9.13
CA SER A 9 1.00 -3.89 -8.21
C SER A 9 0.19 -2.79 -8.90
N VAL A 10 -0.76 -2.20 -8.18
CA VAL A 10 -1.58 -1.07 -8.62
C VAL A 10 -1.53 0.04 -7.58
N SER A 11 -1.24 1.26 -8.03
CA SER A 11 -1.23 2.45 -7.18
C SER A 11 -2.50 3.29 -7.26
N TRP A 12 -2.92 3.83 -6.13
CA TRP A 12 -4.02 4.78 -6.01
C TRP A 12 -3.84 5.71 -4.80
N ILE A 13 -4.46 6.90 -4.83
CA ILE A 13 -4.34 7.92 -3.78
C ILE A 13 -5.58 7.90 -2.88
N PRO A 14 -5.52 7.27 -1.69
CA PRO A 14 -6.64 7.30 -0.77
C PRO A 14 -6.78 8.67 -0.08
N SER A 15 -7.98 8.95 0.44
CA SER A 15 -8.33 10.23 1.08
C SER A 15 -7.54 10.55 2.35
N GLU A 16 -7.08 9.50 3.02
CA GLU A 16 -6.41 9.53 4.31
C GLU A 16 -4.88 9.60 4.20
N ALA A 17 -4.32 9.30 3.02
CA ALA A 17 -2.88 9.32 2.75
C ALA A 17 -2.24 10.72 2.82
N ILE A 18 -3.06 11.77 2.78
CA ILE A 18 -2.57 13.15 2.75
C ILE A 18 -3.05 13.86 4.02
N GLY A 19 -2.08 14.40 4.76
CA GLY A 19 -2.28 15.14 5.99
C GLY A 19 -1.87 16.61 5.87
N GLY A 20 -2.36 17.42 6.81
CA GLY A 20 -1.94 18.81 6.97
C GLY A 20 -2.33 19.72 5.80
N ILE A 21 -1.53 20.77 5.56
CA ILE A 21 -1.79 21.79 4.55
C ILE A 21 -1.81 21.24 3.12
N MET A 22 -1.13 20.11 2.87
CA MET A 22 -1.07 19.45 1.57
C MET A 22 -2.39 18.78 1.17
N ARG A 23 -3.38 18.72 2.07
CA ARG A 23 -4.74 18.33 1.71
C ARG A 23 -5.47 19.36 0.88
N ALA A 24 -5.17 20.65 1.02
CA ALA A 24 -5.94 21.71 0.39
C ALA A 24 -6.09 21.55 -1.14
N PRO A 25 -5.04 21.19 -1.91
CA PRO A 25 -5.18 20.91 -3.34
C PRO A 25 -6.07 19.71 -3.68
N PHE A 26 -6.28 18.77 -2.75
CA PHE A 26 -7.16 17.61 -2.93
C PHE A 26 -8.59 17.88 -2.48
N ASP A 27 -8.74 18.55 -1.32
CA ASP A 27 -10.04 18.88 -0.74
C ASP A 27 -10.75 20.03 -1.51
N LEU A 28 -9.98 21.00 -2.04
CA LEU A 28 -10.50 22.17 -2.78
C LEU A 28 -10.26 22.08 -4.30
N GLY A 29 -9.49 21.09 -4.75
CA GLY A 29 -8.96 21.01 -6.12
C GLY A 29 -7.64 21.80 -6.30
N PRO A 30 -6.89 21.52 -7.39
CA PRO A 30 -7.31 20.77 -8.56
C PRO A 30 -6.99 19.25 -8.54
N MET A 31 -6.45 18.72 -7.44
CA MET A 31 -6.17 17.30 -7.29
C MET A 31 -7.38 16.56 -6.73
N HIS A 32 -7.38 15.24 -6.86
CA HIS A 32 -8.46 14.38 -6.37
C HIS A 32 -7.89 13.11 -5.77
N TYR A 33 -8.60 12.61 -4.76
CA TYR A 33 -8.43 11.25 -4.29
C TYR A 33 -9.00 10.26 -5.31
N ASP A 34 -8.48 9.06 -5.30
CA ASP A 34 -8.97 7.96 -6.12
C ASP A 34 -9.96 7.12 -5.31
N ASP A 35 -10.96 6.56 -5.98
CA ASP A 35 -11.71 5.43 -5.42
C ASP A 35 -10.78 4.22 -5.32
N PRO A 36 -10.95 3.35 -4.30
CA PRO A 36 -10.17 2.13 -4.21
C PRO A 36 -10.38 1.28 -5.48
N PRO A 37 -9.31 0.68 -6.04
CA PRO A 37 -9.43 -0.30 -7.11
C PRO A 37 -10.34 -1.48 -6.71
N ALA A 38 -10.82 -2.23 -7.70
CA ALA A 38 -11.58 -3.45 -7.41
C ALA A 38 -10.67 -4.56 -6.85
N ASP A 39 -11.21 -5.41 -5.98
CA ASP A 39 -10.50 -6.56 -5.40
C ASP A 39 -10.13 -7.64 -6.43
N GLN A 40 -10.73 -7.56 -7.62
CA GLN A 40 -10.47 -8.45 -8.76
C GLN A 40 -10.13 -7.60 -9.99
N ILE A 41 -9.04 -7.96 -10.67
CA ILE A 41 -8.62 -7.38 -11.94
C ILE A 41 -8.77 -8.42 -13.04
N ASP A 42 -9.73 -8.20 -13.93
CA ASP A 42 -9.95 -9.09 -15.08
C ASP A 42 -9.04 -8.72 -16.27
N ASP A 43 -8.78 -7.42 -16.46
CA ASP A 43 -7.94 -6.92 -17.56
C ASP A 43 -7.06 -5.74 -17.09
N VAL A 44 -5.78 -6.05 -16.86
CA VAL A 44 -4.76 -5.06 -16.46
C VAL A 44 -4.58 -3.97 -17.52
N GLN A 45 -4.70 -4.28 -18.82
CA GLN A 45 -4.54 -3.31 -19.89
C GLN A 45 -5.76 -2.38 -20.01
N ALA A 46 -6.97 -2.89 -19.77
CA ALA A 46 -8.15 -2.04 -19.65
C ALA A 46 -8.03 -1.11 -18.43
N LEU A 47 -7.62 -1.66 -17.27
CA LEU A 47 -7.40 -0.87 -16.06
C LEU A 47 -6.38 0.24 -16.29
N ALA A 48 -5.24 -0.06 -16.92
CA ALA A 48 -4.22 0.94 -17.26
C ALA A 48 -4.75 2.10 -18.13
N ARG A 49 -5.71 1.82 -19.01
CA ARG A 49 -6.30 2.82 -19.93
C ARG A 49 -7.45 3.62 -19.32
N SER A 50 -8.05 3.14 -18.23
CA SER A 50 -9.22 3.77 -17.59
C SER A 50 -8.90 5.13 -16.95
N GLY A 51 -7.65 5.34 -16.54
CA GLY A 51 -7.25 6.49 -15.73
C GLY A 51 -7.88 6.50 -14.33
N SER A 52 -8.32 5.36 -13.80
CA SER A 52 -8.75 5.20 -12.40
C SER A 52 -7.60 4.92 -11.44
N VAL A 53 -6.43 4.55 -11.96
CA VAL A 53 -5.24 4.21 -11.16
C VAL A 53 -4.05 5.07 -11.58
N ARG A 54 -3.10 5.26 -10.67
CA ARG A 54 -1.93 6.14 -10.89
C ARG A 54 -0.77 5.43 -11.56
N PHE A 55 -0.64 4.14 -11.32
CA PHE A 55 0.49 3.35 -11.77
C PHE A 55 0.13 1.87 -11.67
N ILE A 56 0.71 1.07 -12.56
CA ILE A 56 0.65 -0.39 -12.51
C ILE A 56 2.05 -0.95 -12.78
N ASN A 57 2.52 -1.91 -11.98
CA ASN A 57 3.62 -2.81 -12.30
C ASN A 57 3.07 -4.22 -12.46
N HIS A 58 3.03 -4.76 -13.68
CA HIS A 58 2.58 -6.12 -13.95
C HIS A 58 3.77 -6.97 -14.36
N GLN A 59 4.24 -7.81 -13.46
CA GLN A 59 5.30 -8.76 -13.75
C GLN A 59 4.67 -10.07 -14.23
N ARG A 60 5.06 -10.52 -15.43
CA ARG A 60 4.73 -11.84 -15.96
C ARG A 60 6.00 -12.59 -16.27
N ALA A 61 6.06 -13.86 -15.88
CA ALA A 61 7.18 -14.72 -16.18
C ALA A 61 6.72 -16.15 -16.45
N TRP A 62 7.61 -16.93 -17.07
CA TRP A 62 7.38 -18.31 -17.40
C TRP A 62 8.66 -19.14 -17.25
N ILE A 63 8.48 -20.43 -17.01
CA ILE A 63 9.53 -21.45 -17.03
C ILE A 63 9.10 -22.62 -17.92
N GLU A 64 10.08 -23.33 -18.47
CA GLU A 64 9.92 -24.59 -19.17
C GLU A 64 10.56 -25.70 -18.35
N VAL A 65 9.78 -26.74 -18.07
CA VAL A 65 10.18 -27.87 -17.23
C VAL A 65 10.18 -29.16 -18.04
N GLU A 66 11.29 -29.89 -17.99
CA GLU A 66 11.46 -31.23 -18.54
C GLU A 66 12.06 -32.13 -17.46
N ASN A 67 11.52 -33.34 -17.28
CA ASN A 67 12.01 -34.30 -16.28
C ASN A 67 12.18 -33.67 -14.87
N ALA A 68 11.17 -32.91 -14.44
CA ALA A 68 11.16 -32.16 -13.17
C ALA A 68 12.31 -31.15 -12.98
N SER A 69 12.97 -30.74 -14.07
CA SER A 69 14.03 -29.74 -14.07
C SER A 69 13.73 -28.59 -15.03
N ILE A 70 14.11 -27.38 -14.64
CA ILE A 70 13.92 -26.19 -15.46
C ILE A 70 14.97 -26.15 -16.57
N VAL A 71 14.51 -26.08 -17.83
CA VAL A 71 15.35 -26.05 -19.04
C VAL A 71 15.29 -24.71 -19.79
N GLY A 72 14.29 -23.87 -19.48
CA GLY A 72 14.12 -22.56 -20.10
C GLY A 72 13.31 -21.61 -19.22
N HIS A 73 13.49 -20.31 -19.41
CA HIS A 73 12.75 -19.29 -18.67
C HIS A 73 12.70 -17.95 -19.39
N GLY A 74 11.70 -17.13 -19.08
CA GLY A 74 11.60 -15.77 -19.60
C GLY A 74 10.61 -14.89 -18.85
N GLN A 75 10.68 -13.58 -19.08
CA GLN A 75 9.78 -12.60 -18.49
C GLN A 75 9.27 -11.59 -19.52
N SER A 76 7.99 -11.24 -19.43
CA SER A 76 7.27 -10.37 -20.37
C SER A 76 6.44 -9.30 -19.66
N GLY A 77 6.64 -9.11 -18.36
CA GLY A 77 5.99 -8.04 -17.60
C GLY A 77 6.25 -6.66 -18.18
N ARG A 78 5.47 -5.68 -17.74
CA ARG A 78 5.71 -4.24 -17.95
C ARG A 78 4.94 -3.44 -16.91
N GLY A 79 5.19 -2.15 -16.82
CA GLY A 79 4.25 -1.27 -16.14
C GLY A 79 3.72 -0.12 -16.97
N TRP A 80 2.81 0.62 -16.35
CA TRP A 80 2.08 1.72 -16.93
C TRP A 80 2.01 2.87 -15.94
N MET A 81 2.20 4.08 -16.45
CA MET A 81 1.87 5.28 -15.69
C MET A 81 0.47 5.74 -16.09
N GLY A 82 -0.40 5.87 -15.10
CA GLY A 82 -1.75 6.39 -15.27
C GLY A 82 -1.73 7.90 -15.51
N ARG A 83 -2.67 8.39 -16.31
CA ARG A 83 -2.79 9.84 -16.58
C ARG A 83 -3.23 10.56 -15.31
N THR A 84 -2.63 11.71 -15.01
CA THR A 84 -3.05 12.50 -13.84
C THR A 84 -4.23 13.38 -14.21
N LYS A 85 -5.39 13.15 -13.57
CA LYS A 85 -6.56 14.02 -13.65
C LYS A 85 -6.36 15.25 -12.75
N LEU A 86 -6.36 16.44 -13.33
CA LEU A 86 -6.36 17.71 -12.60
C LEU A 86 -7.52 18.58 -13.09
N GLY A 87 -8.23 19.24 -12.19
CA GLY A 87 -9.39 20.05 -12.55
C GLY A 87 -10.25 20.49 -11.37
N PHE A 88 -11.33 21.18 -11.67
CA PHE A 88 -12.29 21.66 -10.67
C PHE A 88 -13.70 21.21 -11.06
N GLY A 89 -14.41 20.59 -10.11
CA GLY A 89 -15.76 20.05 -10.34
C GLY A 89 -15.79 19.07 -11.52
N SER A 90 -16.68 19.28 -12.48
CA SER A 90 -16.81 18.43 -13.68
C SER A 90 -15.78 18.71 -14.78
N ARG A 91 -14.94 19.74 -14.65
CA ARG A 91 -13.94 20.12 -15.66
C ARG A 91 -12.59 19.50 -15.32
N MET A 92 -12.38 18.28 -15.82
CA MET A 92 -11.16 17.50 -15.60
C MET A 92 -10.28 17.45 -16.86
N ILE A 93 -8.98 17.72 -16.69
CA ILE A 93 -7.96 17.63 -17.74
C ILE A 93 -7.01 16.47 -17.41
N LEU A 94 -6.70 15.66 -18.43
CA LEU A 94 -5.79 14.52 -18.32
C LEU A 94 -4.36 14.91 -18.72
N TYR A 95 -3.49 15.04 -17.73
CA TYR A 95 -2.07 15.32 -17.93
C TYR A 95 -1.26 14.04 -18.13
N PRO A 96 -0.35 14.01 -19.13
CA PRO A 96 0.52 12.87 -19.36
C PRO A 96 1.55 12.75 -18.23
N THR A 97 1.91 11.51 -17.93
CA THR A 97 2.95 11.12 -16.99
C THR A 97 4.19 10.62 -17.73
N ILE A 98 5.35 10.66 -17.09
CA ILE A 98 6.60 10.22 -17.70
C ILE A 98 6.95 8.84 -17.12
N ALA A 99 6.84 7.79 -17.93
CA ALA A 99 7.33 6.47 -17.54
C ALA A 99 8.85 6.44 -17.53
N MET A 100 9.43 5.81 -16.52
CA MET A 100 10.85 5.48 -16.52
C MET A 100 11.04 4.10 -17.17
N PRO A 101 12.24 3.79 -17.73
CA PRO A 101 12.52 2.46 -18.25
C PRO A 101 12.36 1.38 -17.16
N ASP A 102 11.69 0.27 -17.47
CA ASP A 102 11.61 -0.86 -16.56
C ASP A 102 13.00 -1.41 -16.26
N LEU A 103 13.30 -1.66 -15.00
CA LEU A 103 14.55 -2.30 -14.57
C LEU A 103 14.29 -3.78 -14.30
N ARG A 104 15.19 -4.63 -14.78
CA ARG A 104 15.12 -6.08 -14.61
C ARG A 104 16.52 -6.59 -14.32
N SER A 105 16.68 -7.34 -13.23
CA SER A 105 17.91 -8.08 -13.00
C SER A 105 17.91 -9.34 -13.86
N GLU A 106 19.10 -9.92 -14.07
CA GLU A 106 19.20 -11.29 -14.56
C GLU A 106 18.40 -12.22 -13.63
N PRO A 107 17.54 -13.11 -14.17
CA PRO A 107 16.81 -14.05 -13.35
C PRO A 107 17.75 -14.98 -12.59
N ALA A 108 17.55 -15.12 -11.28
CA ALA A 108 18.29 -16.08 -10.49
C ALA A 108 17.65 -17.45 -10.69
N SER A 109 18.32 -18.32 -11.46
CA SER A 109 17.82 -19.65 -11.80
C SER A 109 18.58 -20.76 -11.07
N SER A 110 17.83 -21.80 -10.71
CA SER A 110 18.32 -23.11 -10.31
C SER A 110 17.61 -24.17 -11.15
N GLY A 111 18.04 -25.43 -11.07
CA GLY A 111 17.32 -26.52 -11.74
C GLY A 111 15.87 -26.69 -11.26
N GLN A 112 15.49 -26.08 -10.13
CA GLN A 112 14.18 -26.26 -9.48
C GLN A 112 13.36 -24.97 -9.39
N SER A 113 13.98 -23.80 -9.50
CA SER A 113 13.30 -22.52 -9.29
C SER A 113 13.90 -21.42 -10.17
N VAL A 114 13.09 -20.48 -10.64
CA VAL A 114 13.59 -19.22 -11.22
C VAL A 114 12.94 -18.04 -10.53
N ARG A 115 13.77 -17.09 -10.09
CA ARG A 115 13.34 -15.83 -9.48
C ARG A 115 13.59 -14.66 -10.42
N PHE A 116 12.53 -13.95 -10.75
CA PHE A 116 12.52 -12.78 -11.61
C PHE A 116 12.31 -11.52 -10.77
N VAL A 117 12.98 -10.43 -11.09
CA VAL A 117 12.79 -9.13 -10.44
C VAL A 117 12.46 -8.06 -11.48
N GLN A 118 11.41 -7.28 -11.24
CA GLN A 118 10.99 -6.17 -12.09
C GLN A 118 10.67 -4.93 -11.27
N THR A 119 11.36 -3.84 -11.57
CA THR A 119 11.00 -2.50 -11.10
C THR A 119 10.34 -1.73 -12.23
N THR A 120 9.16 -1.19 -11.96
CA THR A 120 8.52 -0.20 -12.84
C THR A 120 8.20 1.04 -12.03
N GLY A 121 8.25 2.20 -12.68
CA GLY A 121 7.86 3.47 -12.09
C GLY A 121 7.89 4.62 -13.07
N GLY A 122 7.66 5.80 -12.54
CA GLY A 122 7.58 7.00 -13.34
C GLY A 122 7.30 8.25 -12.53
N ARG A 123 7.25 9.37 -13.24
CA ARG A 123 6.94 10.67 -12.68
C ARG A 123 5.47 10.99 -12.94
N PRO A 124 4.67 11.25 -11.89
CA PRO A 124 3.31 11.78 -12.07
C PRO A 124 3.37 13.19 -12.64
N ALA A 125 2.24 13.72 -13.11
CA ALA A 125 2.18 15.04 -13.74
C ALA A 125 2.08 16.20 -12.73
N ILE A 126 2.59 16.02 -11.51
CA ILE A 126 2.46 16.97 -10.41
C ILE A 126 3.82 17.62 -10.13
N PRO A 127 4.01 18.91 -10.49
CA PRO A 127 5.25 19.62 -10.17
C PRO A 127 5.30 19.90 -8.66
N LEU A 128 6.29 19.34 -7.97
CA LEU A 128 6.51 19.59 -6.53
C LEU A 128 7.83 20.33 -6.30
N PRO A 129 7.90 21.23 -5.30
CA PRO A 129 9.12 21.92 -4.95
C PRO A 129 10.07 20.98 -4.22
N ARG A 130 11.21 20.69 -4.84
CA ARG A 130 12.33 19.96 -4.25
C ARG A 130 13.36 20.95 -3.71
N LYS A 131 13.73 20.81 -2.44
CA LYS A 131 14.82 21.59 -1.83
C LYS A 131 16.18 21.09 -2.32
N LEU A 132 17.08 22.01 -2.62
CA LEU A 132 18.46 21.74 -3.01
C LEU A 132 19.41 22.37 -1.99
N ASN A 133 20.55 21.71 -1.76
CA ASN A 133 21.58 22.20 -0.84
C ASN A 133 22.49 23.29 -1.46
N ARG A 134 22.20 23.70 -2.70
CA ARG A 134 22.95 24.71 -3.46
C ARG A 134 22.01 25.48 -4.41
N PRO A 135 22.39 26.69 -4.88
CA PRO A 135 21.61 27.44 -5.86
C PRO A 135 21.21 26.56 -7.07
N PRO A 136 19.96 26.65 -7.57
CA PRO A 136 18.91 27.62 -7.21
C PRO A 136 18.11 27.33 -5.93
N PHE A 137 18.55 26.42 -5.04
CA PHE A 137 17.93 26.02 -3.75
C PHE A 137 16.54 25.39 -3.84
N VAL A 138 15.81 25.61 -4.91
CA VAL A 138 14.53 24.98 -5.24
C VAL A 138 14.56 24.54 -6.69
N GLN A 139 14.15 23.30 -6.93
CA GLN A 139 13.88 22.76 -8.26
C GLN A 139 12.45 22.26 -8.31
N ILE A 140 11.72 22.63 -9.35
CA ILE A 140 10.37 22.09 -9.58
C ILE A 140 10.51 20.80 -10.37
N MET A 141 10.17 19.68 -9.74
CA MET A 141 10.21 18.36 -10.38
C MET A 141 9.22 17.42 -9.71
N PRO A 142 8.46 16.61 -10.47
CA PRO A 142 7.67 15.53 -9.89
C PRO A 142 8.58 14.46 -9.25
N PRO A 143 8.28 13.96 -8.03
CA PRO A 143 8.95 12.79 -7.45
C PRO A 143 8.71 11.54 -8.30
N ILE A 144 9.34 10.43 -7.93
CA ILE A 144 9.15 9.15 -8.61
C ILE A 144 8.20 8.26 -7.80
N VAL A 145 7.29 7.59 -8.50
CA VAL A 145 6.47 6.49 -7.99
C VAL A 145 7.00 5.19 -8.56
N TRP A 146 7.14 4.13 -7.76
CA TRP A 146 7.54 2.82 -8.26
C TRP A 146 7.08 1.69 -7.34
N THR A 147 7.18 0.47 -7.88
CA THR A 147 7.33 -0.75 -7.08
C THR A 147 8.37 -1.66 -7.72
N THR A 148 9.05 -2.43 -6.88
CA THR A 148 9.96 -3.51 -7.26
C THR A 148 9.35 -4.82 -6.79
N LEU A 149 8.99 -5.68 -7.73
CA LEU A 149 8.37 -6.97 -7.48
C LEU A 149 9.37 -8.09 -7.75
N ALA A 150 9.29 -9.15 -6.95
CA ALA A 150 9.90 -10.42 -7.26
C ALA A 150 8.83 -11.50 -7.45
N LEU A 151 9.06 -12.37 -8.42
CA LEU A 151 8.23 -13.53 -8.72
C LEU A 151 9.15 -14.75 -8.80
N THR A 152 8.90 -15.75 -7.97
CA THR A 152 9.62 -17.04 -8.00
C THR A 152 8.67 -18.11 -8.49
N ILE A 153 9.06 -18.84 -9.54
CA ILE A 153 8.30 -19.98 -10.09
C ILE A 153 9.12 -21.24 -9.85
N GLN A 154 8.48 -22.26 -9.28
CA GLN A 154 9.06 -23.56 -8.99
C GLN A 154 8.73 -24.58 -10.09
N ALA A 155 9.60 -25.57 -10.27
CA ALA A 155 9.43 -26.64 -11.26
C ALA A 155 8.17 -27.50 -11.00
N ASP A 156 7.68 -27.53 -9.76
CA ASP A 156 6.44 -28.22 -9.36
C ASP A 156 5.15 -27.46 -9.75
N GLY A 157 5.27 -26.24 -10.29
CA GLY A 157 4.15 -25.39 -10.67
C GLY A 157 3.75 -24.34 -9.64
N SER A 158 4.29 -24.39 -8.42
CA SER A 158 4.03 -23.37 -7.41
C SER A 158 4.75 -22.06 -7.74
N ALA A 159 4.16 -20.93 -7.31
CA ALA A 159 4.74 -19.61 -7.48
C ALA A 159 4.53 -18.75 -6.24
N ARG A 160 5.52 -17.92 -5.91
CA ARG A 160 5.47 -16.94 -4.81
C ARG A 160 5.88 -15.56 -5.32
N HIS A 161 5.24 -14.53 -4.81
CA HIS A 161 5.58 -13.14 -5.10
C HIS A 161 6.02 -12.38 -3.85
N GLU A 162 6.79 -11.32 -4.05
CA GLU A 162 7.30 -10.44 -2.99
C GLU A 162 7.30 -8.99 -3.50
N VAL A 163 7.08 -8.04 -2.60
CA VAL A 163 7.34 -6.61 -2.86
C VAL A 163 8.68 -6.27 -2.21
N LEU A 164 9.73 -6.14 -3.02
CA LEU A 164 11.08 -5.84 -2.50
C LEU A 164 11.25 -4.36 -2.17
N GLY A 165 10.53 -3.51 -2.88
CA GLY A 165 10.53 -2.09 -2.61
C GLY A 165 9.39 -1.34 -3.26
N ALA A 166 9.07 -0.17 -2.74
CA ALA A 166 7.99 0.68 -3.23
C ALA A 166 8.24 2.14 -2.87
N SER A 167 7.75 3.06 -3.71
CA SER A 167 7.69 4.46 -3.30
C SER A 167 6.76 4.60 -2.10
N PRO A 168 7.10 5.45 -1.11
CA PRO A 168 6.28 5.63 0.09
C PRO A 168 4.95 6.35 -0.20
N PHE A 169 4.72 6.83 -1.41
CA PHE A 169 3.43 7.32 -1.87
C PHE A 169 3.38 7.15 -3.39
N PRO A 170 2.20 6.96 -4.01
CA PRO A 170 0.87 6.65 -3.43
C PRO A 170 0.79 5.25 -2.78
N ARG A 171 -0.41 4.84 -2.32
CA ARG A 171 -0.64 3.48 -1.78
C ARG A 171 -0.57 2.46 -2.91
N HIS A 172 -0.03 1.26 -2.63
CA HIS A 172 0.09 0.16 -3.59
C HIS A 172 -0.65 -1.09 -3.12
N TRP A 173 -1.50 -1.65 -3.98
CA TRP A 173 -2.19 -2.92 -3.78
C TRP A 173 -1.58 -4.00 -4.68
N ILE A 174 -1.48 -5.23 -4.16
CA ILE A 174 -0.82 -6.36 -4.80
C ILE A 174 -1.84 -7.44 -5.13
N TYR A 175 -1.79 -7.91 -6.37
CA TYR A 175 -2.68 -8.92 -6.92
C TYR A 175 -1.88 -10.12 -7.39
N ASP A 176 -2.42 -11.31 -7.17
CA ASP A 176 -1.83 -12.56 -7.62
C ASP A 176 -2.02 -12.80 -9.13
N ALA A 177 -1.61 -13.97 -9.61
CA ALA A 177 -1.68 -14.34 -11.02
C ALA A 177 -3.11 -14.45 -11.57
N SER A 178 -4.11 -14.65 -10.69
CA SER A 178 -5.53 -14.68 -11.05
C SER A 178 -6.17 -13.29 -11.09
N GLY A 179 -5.42 -12.26 -10.69
CA GLY A 179 -5.91 -10.89 -10.58
C GLY A 179 -6.67 -10.62 -9.28
N LYS A 180 -6.60 -11.53 -8.30
CA LYS A 180 -7.21 -11.33 -6.98
C LYS A 180 -6.28 -10.52 -6.08
N LEU A 181 -6.84 -9.55 -5.36
CA LEU A 181 -6.14 -8.75 -4.35
C LEU A 181 -5.70 -9.63 -3.17
N VAL A 182 -4.41 -9.60 -2.84
CA VAL A 182 -3.81 -10.49 -1.83
C VAL A 182 -3.03 -9.76 -0.75
N SER A 183 -2.51 -8.57 -1.01
CA SER A 183 -1.82 -7.76 0.02
C SER A 183 -1.72 -6.29 -0.40
N LYS A 184 -1.21 -5.45 0.50
CA LYS A 184 -0.97 -4.02 0.24
C LYS A 184 0.33 -3.55 0.88
N VAL A 185 0.93 -2.52 0.28
CA VAL A 185 2.02 -1.78 0.92
C VAL A 185 1.43 -0.87 2.01
N ALA A 186 1.94 -1.04 3.22
CA ALA A 186 1.38 -0.46 4.45
C ALA A 186 1.83 0.98 4.70
N VAL A 187 2.96 1.41 4.16
CA VAL A 187 3.49 2.76 4.41
C VAL A 187 3.01 3.73 3.34
N THR A 188 2.45 4.86 3.77
CA THR A 188 2.07 5.99 2.94
C THR A 188 2.60 7.31 3.50
N ASP A 189 3.85 7.65 3.21
CA ASP A 189 4.51 8.90 3.61
C ASP A 189 4.64 9.89 2.44
N PHE A 190 3.61 10.72 2.28
CA PHE A 190 3.60 11.81 1.30
C PHE A 190 4.72 12.85 1.55
N GLY A 191 5.09 13.08 2.81
CA GLY A 191 6.08 14.08 3.19
C GLY A 191 7.47 13.72 2.68
N SER A 192 7.94 12.52 3.03
CA SER A 192 9.20 12.00 2.50
C SER A 192 9.13 11.84 0.98
N TRP A 193 8.01 11.33 0.44
CA TRP A 193 7.85 11.20 -1.01
C TRP A 193 8.01 12.52 -1.77
N SER A 194 7.36 13.58 -1.31
CA SER A 194 7.41 14.89 -1.97
C SER A 194 8.74 15.62 -1.82
N GLY A 195 9.50 15.35 -0.75
CA GLY A 195 10.74 16.07 -0.42
C GLY A 195 12.03 15.33 -0.78
N ASP A 196 12.07 14.01 -0.59
CA ASP A 196 13.29 13.21 -0.54
C ASP A 196 13.45 12.23 -1.70
N ILE A 197 12.35 11.86 -2.36
CA ILE A 197 12.32 10.74 -3.31
C ILE A 197 12.68 11.22 -4.74
N PHE A 198 13.98 11.47 -4.92
CA PHE A 198 14.56 11.93 -6.18
C PHE A 198 15.98 11.38 -6.39
N GLY A 199 16.39 11.22 -7.65
CA GLY A 199 17.78 10.89 -8.00
C GLY A 199 18.24 9.55 -7.42
N GLU A 200 19.32 9.56 -6.65
CA GLU A 200 19.97 8.37 -6.07
C GLU A 200 19.07 7.56 -5.13
N ARG A 201 18.09 8.21 -4.48
CA ARG A 201 17.12 7.58 -3.56
C ARG A 201 15.97 6.88 -4.29
N THR A 202 16.21 6.42 -5.50
CA THR A 202 15.25 5.71 -6.34
C THR A 202 15.95 4.57 -7.07
N PRO A 203 15.22 3.55 -7.55
CA PRO A 203 15.84 2.40 -8.23
C PRO A 203 16.63 2.78 -9.50
N TRP A 204 16.31 3.89 -10.15
CA TRP A 204 17.07 4.42 -11.31
C TRP A 204 18.35 5.17 -10.92
N GLY A 205 18.56 5.38 -9.63
CA GLY A 205 19.80 5.87 -9.07
C GLY A 205 20.64 4.71 -8.57
N SER A 206 20.49 4.40 -7.28
CA SER A 206 21.26 3.33 -6.63
C SER A 206 20.57 2.72 -5.40
N HIS A 207 19.36 3.15 -5.06
CA HIS A 207 18.67 2.74 -3.84
C HIS A 207 17.22 2.36 -4.11
N ASP A 208 16.76 1.28 -3.51
CA ASP A 208 15.33 0.98 -3.39
C ASP A 208 14.84 1.29 -1.96
N SER A 209 13.56 1.55 -1.81
CA SER A 209 12.94 1.77 -0.50
C SER A 209 12.23 0.49 -0.06
N PRO A 210 12.59 -0.11 1.09
CA PRO A 210 11.92 -1.30 1.59
C PRO A 210 10.41 -1.10 1.69
N ALA A 211 9.64 -2.08 1.23
CA ALA A 211 8.19 -2.07 1.33
C ALA A 211 7.75 -2.96 2.50
N PHE A 212 7.00 -2.39 3.45
CA PHE A 212 6.27 -3.18 4.44
C PHE A 212 4.94 -3.59 3.84
N VAL A 213 4.66 -4.88 3.79
CA VAL A 213 3.45 -5.45 3.19
C VAL A 213 2.58 -6.01 4.32
N THR A 214 1.29 -5.70 4.27
CA THR A 214 0.28 -6.16 5.24
C THR A 214 -0.91 -6.74 4.49
N GLU A 215 -1.76 -7.48 5.21
CA GLU A 215 -3.01 -8.00 4.67
C GLU A 215 -3.97 -6.87 4.26
N VAL A 216 -4.83 -7.17 3.30
CA VAL A 216 -5.83 -6.21 2.80
C VAL A 216 -6.99 -6.15 3.78
N GLU A 217 -7.53 -4.95 3.96
CA GLU A 217 -8.73 -4.73 4.75
C GLU A 217 -9.91 -5.57 4.25
N THR A 218 -10.68 -6.11 5.17
CA THR A 218 -11.99 -6.69 4.89
C THR A 218 -12.97 -5.64 4.33
N ALA A 219 -14.04 -6.09 3.67
CA ALA A 219 -15.09 -5.18 3.19
C ALA A 219 -15.70 -4.34 4.32
N LEU A 220 -15.88 -4.94 5.51
CA LEU A 220 -16.39 -4.28 6.71
C LEU A 220 -15.44 -3.19 7.19
N GLU A 221 -14.13 -3.46 7.28
CA GLU A 221 -13.14 -2.45 7.68
C GLU A 221 -13.10 -1.27 6.71
N ARG A 222 -13.25 -1.52 5.40
CA ARG A 222 -13.31 -0.44 4.40
C ARG A 222 -14.56 0.43 4.56
N GLU A 223 -15.71 -0.18 4.79
CA GLU A 223 -16.96 0.54 5.06
C GLU A 223 -16.84 1.40 6.32
N LEU A 224 -16.36 0.80 7.41
CA LEU A 224 -16.19 1.48 8.68
C LEU A 224 -15.11 2.58 8.63
N SER A 225 -14.03 2.37 7.88
CA SER A 225 -13.02 3.39 7.61
C SER A 225 -13.66 4.63 6.95
N GLN A 226 -14.49 4.42 5.93
CA GLN A 226 -15.24 5.52 5.30
C GLN A 226 -16.20 6.21 6.29
N GLN A 227 -16.91 5.44 7.11
CA GLN A 227 -17.81 5.96 8.13
C GLN A 227 -17.09 6.79 9.19
N ILE A 228 -15.93 6.31 9.68
CA ILE A 228 -15.11 7.04 10.66
C ILE A 228 -14.56 8.33 10.06
N MET A 229 -14.09 8.28 8.81
CA MET A 229 -13.43 9.42 8.15
C MET A 229 -14.42 10.47 7.61
N ARG A 230 -15.63 10.06 7.23
CA ARG A 230 -16.66 10.95 6.65
C ARG A 230 -17.86 11.18 7.58
N GLY A 231 -17.90 10.52 8.73
CA GLY A 231 -18.93 10.71 9.75
C GLY A 231 -18.97 12.15 10.23
N GLY A 232 -20.16 12.65 10.59
CA GLY A 232 -20.38 14.07 10.89
C GLY A 232 -19.51 14.67 12.01
N ALA A 233 -18.87 13.85 12.85
CA ALA A 233 -17.89 14.28 13.84
C ALA A 233 -16.47 14.20 13.27
N LYS A 234 -15.72 15.31 13.34
CA LYS A 234 -14.33 15.37 12.86
C LYS A 234 -13.43 14.44 13.69
N PRO A 235 -12.75 13.45 13.08
CA PRO A 235 -11.89 12.54 13.82
C PRO A 235 -10.68 13.28 14.41
N GLN A 236 -10.28 12.90 15.62
CA GLN A 236 -9.01 13.31 16.18
C GLN A 236 -7.90 12.41 15.62
N PHE A 237 -6.68 12.91 15.50
CA PHE A 237 -5.56 12.14 14.99
C PHE A 237 -4.44 12.06 16.03
N ARG A 238 -3.83 10.88 16.18
CA ARG A 238 -2.58 10.68 16.92
C ARG A 238 -1.48 10.27 15.95
N LYS A 239 -0.25 10.72 16.22
CA LYS A 239 0.96 10.31 15.52
C LYS A 239 1.83 9.55 16.51
N LEU A 240 2.45 8.48 16.05
CA LEU A 240 3.36 7.66 16.83
C LEU A 240 4.71 7.62 16.12
N ALA A 241 5.79 7.75 16.86
CA ALA A 241 7.11 7.39 16.37
C ALA A 241 7.28 5.86 16.36
N SER A 242 8.23 5.36 15.58
CA SER A 242 8.64 3.96 15.64
C SER A 242 9.03 3.58 17.09
N GLY A 243 8.51 2.47 17.57
CA GLY A 243 8.69 1.96 18.93
C GLY A 243 7.69 2.48 19.97
N GLU A 244 6.93 3.54 19.66
CA GLU A 244 5.96 4.14 20.58
C GLU A 244 4.71 3.25 20.77
N THR A 245 4.23 3.16 22.00
CA THR A 245 3.03 2.38 22.36
C THR A 245 1.77 3.24 22.13
N LEU A 246 0.80 2.72 21.37
CA LEU A 246 -0.51 3.37 21.21
C LEU A 246 -1.42 3.15 22.43
N VAL A 247 -1.51 1.88 22.86
CA VAL A 247 -2.26 1.43 24.06
C VAL A 247 -1.58 0.21 24.67
N GLU A 248 -1.75 0.01 25.97
CA GLU A 248 -1.24 -1.14 26.71
C GLU A 248 -2.36 -2.13 27.05
N GLN A 249 -2.05 -3.43 27.02
CA GLN A 249 -2.96 -4.47 27.49
C GLN A 249 -3.37 -4.23 28.96
N GLY A 250 -4.64 -4.44 29.27
CA GLY A 250 -5.21 -4.18 30.60
C GLY A 250 -5.49 -2.70 30.89
N GLN A 251 -5.06 -1.76 30.03
CA GLN A 251 -5.42 -0.36 30.16
C GLN A 251 -6.94 -0.18 29.92
N ALA A 252 -7.59 0.68 30.72
CA ALA A 252 -8.96 1.08 30.42
C ALA A 252 -8.99 1.94 29.15
N GLY A 253 -9.91 1.65 28.24
CA GLY A 253 -10.05 2.39 26.98
C GLY A 253 -11.40 2.19 26.33
N ALA A 254 -11.98 3.30 25.88
CA ALA A 254 -13.28 3.33 25.21
C ALA A 254 -13.21 3.96 23.80
N GLU A 255 -11.99 4.17 23.29
CA GLU A 255 -11.77 4.64 21.92
C GLU A 255 -11.54 3.49 20.95
N LEU A 256 -11.95 3.71 19.71
CA LEU A 256 -11.55 2.95 18.54
C LEU A 256 -10.42 3.68 17.82
N PHE A 257 -9.55 2.93 17.18
CA PHE A 257 -8.50 3.46 16.34
C PHE A 257 -8.63 2.94 14.93
N LEU A 258 -8.54 3.81 13.94
CA LEU A 258 -8.35 3.45 12.54
C LEU A 258 -6.90 3.78 12.17
N LEU A 259 -6.12 2.77 11.80
CA LEU A 259 -4.76 2.96 11.33
C LEU A 259 -4.79 3.58 9.93
N LEU A 260 -4.25 4.78 9.76
CA LEU A 260 -4.26 5.50 8.47
C LEU A 260 -2.95 5.32 7.71
N ASP A 261 -1.87 5.18 8.45
CA ASP A 261 -0.51 5.06 7.95
C ASP A 261 0.38 4.33 8.96
N GLY A 262 1.32 3.54 8.46
CA GLY A 262 2.30 2.78 9.22
C GLY A 262 1.85 1.35 9.56
N VAL A 263 2.68 0.67 10.37
CA VAL A 263 2.46 -0.70 10.84
C VAL A 263 2.49 -0.73 12.37
N LEU A 264 1.48 -1.38 12.97
CA LEU A 264 1.41 -1.65 14.40
C LEU A 264 1.63 -3.15 14.67
N SER A 265 2.46 -3.50 15.64
CA SER A 265 2.51 -4.83 16.27
C SER A 265 1.35 -4.95 17.25
N VAL A 266 0.72 -6.13 17.26
CA VAL A 266 -0.29 -6.54 18.23
C VAL A 266 0.38 -7.55 19.17
N ASP A 267 0.56 -7.17 20.43
CA ASP A 267 1.20 -8.00 21.45
C ASP A 267 0.18 -8.44 22.51
N VAL A 268 0.08 -9.74 22.78
CA VAL A 268 -0.76 -10.31 23.85
C VAL A 268 0.16 -11.04 24.82
N ASP A 269 0.04 -10.71 26.11
CA ASP A 269 0.84 -11.29 27.20
C ASP A 269 2.36 -11.20 26.94
N GLY A 270 2.79 -10.13 26.26
CA GLY A 270 4.19 -9.86 25.92
C GLY A 270 4.70 -10.59 24.67
N GLN A 271 3.85 -11.30 23.94
CA GLN A 271 4.19 -11.98 22.68
C GLN A 271 3.54 -11.25 21.50
N ALA A 272 4.35 -10.85 20.52
CA ALA A 272 3.86 -10.32 19.24
C ALA A 272 3.15 -11.44 18.46
N ILE A 273 1.87 -11.25 18.19
CA ILE A 273 1.01 -12.25 17.53
C ILE A 273 0.64 -11.86 16.09
N ALA A 274 0.62 -10.56 15.77
CA ALA A 274 0.28 -10.06 14.45
C ALA A 274 0.88 -8.67 14.19
N GLU A 275 1.01 -8.31 12.91
CA GLU A 275 1.28 -6.94 12.46
C GLU A 275 0.12 -6.46 11.58
N VAL A 276 -0.40 -5.27 11.88
CA VAL A 276 -1.54 -4.67 11.18
C VAL A 276 -1.12 -3.39 10.47
N GLY A 277 -1.62 -3.22 9.25
CA GLY A 277 -1.36 -2.05 8.40
C GLY A 277 -2.57 -1.12 8.28
N PRO A 278 -2.49 -0.08 7.44
CA PRO A 278 -3.56 0.89 7.33
C PRO A 278 -4.89 0.27 6.93
N GLY A 279 -5.97 0.93 7.33
CA GLY A 279 -7.34 0.48 7.21
C GLY A 279 -7.79 -0.46 8.33
N ALA A 280 -6.85 -1.04 9.10
CA ALA A 280 -7.17 -1.82 10.28
C ALA A 280 -7.90 -0.97 11.34
N ILE A 281 -8.96 -1.55 11.91
CA ILE A 281 -9.73 -0.96 13.01
C ILE A 281 -9.41 -1.72 14.29
N LEU A 282 -8.99 -0.99 15.32
CA LEU A 282 -8.43 -1.57 16.54
C LEU A 282 -9.13 -1.04 17.78
N GLY A 283 -9.23 -1.89 18.79
CA GLY A 283 -9.80 -1.54 20.10
C GLY A 283 -11.29 -1.83 20.23
N GLU A 284 -11.88 -2.47 19.22
CA GLU A 284 -13.25 -2.98 19.18
C GLU A 284 -13.54 -3.95 20.32
N ARG A 285 -12.59 -4.82 20.68
CA ARG A 285 -12.74 -5.78 21.77
C ARG A 285 -12.91 -5.11 23.12
N ALA A 286 -12.17 -4.03 23.38
CA ALA A 286 -12.31 -3.29 24.62
C ALA A 286 -13.73 -2.72 24.79
N LEU A 287 -14.40 -2.35 23.70
CA LEU A 287 -15.79 -1.88 23.74
C LEU A 287 -16.81 -2.98 24.03
N LEU A 288 -16.51 -4.22 23.63
CA LEU A 288 -17.40 -5.37 23.80
C LEU A 288 -17.14 -6.13 25.13
N GLU A 289 -15.89 -6.18 25.58
CA GLU A 289 -15.40 -7.06 26.64
C GLU A 289 -15.12 -6.33 27.97
N GLY A 290 -15.85 -5.25 28.26
CA GLY A 290 -15.83 -4.60 29.58
C GLY A 290 -14.84 -3.44 29.76
N GLY A 291 -14.38 -2.83 28.68
CA GLY A 291 -13.65 -1.56 28.69
C GLY A 291 -12.14 -1.65 28.88
N LEU A 292 -11.57 -2.86 28.91
CA LEU A 292 -10.13 -3.07 29.03
C LEU A 292 -9.51 -3.49 27.68
N ARG A 293 -8.31 -2.98 27.38
CA ARG A 293 -7.56 -3.39 26.19
C ARG A 293 -7.10 -4.83 26.31
N THR A 294 -7.36 -5.63 25.28
CA THR A 294 -7.01 -7.06 25.23
C THR A 294 -5.60 -7.33 24.71
N ALA A 295 -4.96 -6.33 24.12
CA ALA A 295 -3.61 -6.40 23.57
C ALA A 295 -2.90 -5.05 23.72
N THR A 296 -1.57 -5.09 23.69
CA THR A 296 -0.71 -3.91 23.53
C THR A 296 -0.52 -3.64 22.05
N LEU A 297 -0.62 -2.37 21.64
CA LEU A 297 -0.39 -1.96 20.25
C LEU A 297 0.86 -1.08 20.19
N ARG A 298 1.87 -1.48 19.41
CA ARG A 298 3.16 -0.78 19.32
C ARG A 298 3.51 -0.44 17.87
N ALA A 299 3.96 0.77 17.62
CA ALA A 299 4.39 1.21 16.31
C ALA A 299 5.68 0.51 15.86
N VAL A 300 5.62 -0.26 14.76
CA VAL A 300 6.79 -0.87 14.08
C VAL A 300 7.43 0.15 13.13
N THR A 301 6.60 0.99 12.51
CA THR A 301 7.03 2.17 11.73
C THR A 301 6.41 3.42 12.35
N PRO A 302 6.80 4.66 11.95
CA PRO A 302 5.98 5.83 12.25
C PRO A 302 4.54 5.58 11.82
N CYS A 303 3.58 5.90 12.69
CA CYS A 303 2.17 5.62 12.46
C CYS A 303 1.32 6.88 12.61
N ARG A 304 0.18 6.89 11.91
CA ARG A 304 -0.89 7.86 12.11
C ARG A 304 -2.21 7.12 12.27
N VAL A 305 -2.92 7.41 13.35
CA VAL A 305 -4.23 6.81 13.65
C VAL A 305 -5.30 7.89 13.76
N ALA A 306 -6.50 7.60 13.25
CA ALA A 306 -7.71 8.32 13.62
C ALA A 306 -8.30 7.71 14.89
N VAL A 307 -8.74 8.57 15.81
CA VAL A 307 -9.41 8.18 17.05
C VAL A 307 -10.90 8.41 16.86
N ALA A 308 -11.67 7.34 17.03
CA ALA A 308 -13.13 7.34 16.96
C ALA A 308 -13.74 6.95 18.30
N THR A 309 -14.96 7.42 18.57
CA THR A 309 -15.72 7.01 19.75
C THR A 309 -16.62 5.82 19.42
N ALA A 310 -16.93 5.01 20.43
CA ALA A 310 -17.81 3.84 20.29
C ALA A 310 -19.15 4.17 19.60
N GLY A 311 -19.73 5.35 19.86
CA GLY A 311 -21.00 5.77 19.27
C GLY A 311 -20.96 6.05 17.75
N GLN A 312 -19.78 6.03 17.13
CA GLN A 312 -19.64 6.20 15.67
C GLN A 312 -19.79 4.89 14.89
N VAL A 313 -19.72 3.73 15.55
CA VAL A 313 -19.78 2.39 14.94
C VAL A 313 -20.85 1.57 15.67
N SER A 314 -21.66 0.79 14.95
CA SER A 314 -22.70 -0.02 15.61
C SER A 314 -22.09 -1.20 16.38
N GLU A 315 -22.77 -1.65 17.44
CA GLU A 315 -22.32 -2.78 18.25
C GLU A 315 -22.23 -4.07 17.42
N GLU A 316 -23.13 -4.26 16.45
CA GLU A 316 -23.08 -5.40 15.52
C GLU A 316 -21.81 -5.39 14.66
N ALA A 317 -21.42 -4.21 14.16
CA ALA A 317 -20.22 -4.07 13.34
C ALA A 317 -18.95 -4.35 14.18
N LEU A 318 -18.92 -3.90 15.43
CA LEU A 318 -17.83 -4.22 16.36
C LEU A 318 -17.75 -5.73 16.63
N ALA A 319 -18.88 -6.40 16.84
CA ALA A 319 -18.92 -7.83 17.08
C ALA A 319 -18.44 -8.65 15.88
N GLU A 320 -18.77 -8.23 14.66
CA GLU A 320 -18.25 -8.87 13.44
C GLU A 320 -16.75 -8.64 13.26
N LEU A 321 -16.23 -7.42 13.51
CA LEU A 321 -14.78 -7.17 13.52
C LEU A 321 -14.04 -8.09 14.51
N ALA A 322 -14.53 -8.17 15.75
CA ALA A 322 -13.92 -8.98 16.79
C ALA A 322 -13.87 -10.48 16.43
N LYS A 323 -14.88 -10.99 15.71
CA LYS A 323 -14.88 -12.37 15.19
C LYS A 323 -13.82 -12.59 14.11
N GLY A 324 -13.58 -11.59 13.26
CA GLY A 324 -12.54 -11.60 12.23
C GLY A 324 -11.16 -11.73 12.86
N HIS A 325 -10.78 -10.78 13.72
CA HIS A 325 -9.47 -10.76 14.36
C HIS A 325 -9.20 -12.01 15.22
N ARG A 326 -10.22 -12.57 15.89
CA ARG A 326 -10.04 -13.77 16.71
C ARG A 326 -9.68 -15.02 15.87
N ARG A 327 -10.04 -15.05 14.58
CA ARG A 327 -9.63 -16.15 13.67
C ARG A 327 -8.20 -16.02 13.20
N GLU A 328 -7.64 -14.81 13.20
CA GLU A 328 -6.25 -14.52 12.82
C GLU A 328 -5.27 -14.83 13.97
N GLU A 329 -5.77 -14.92 15.21
CA GLU A 329 -5.02 -15.33 16.42
C GLU A 329 -4.80 -16.85 16.54
N THR A 330 -5.42 -17.68 15.69
CA THR A 330 -5.40 -19.17 15.79
C THR A 330 -4.65 -19.84 14.64
#